data_AF-A0A7M1SNL6-F1
#
_entry.id   AF-A0A7M1SNL6-F1
#
_cell.length_a   1.000
_cell.length_b   1.000
_cell.length_c   1.000
_cell.angle_alpha   90.00
_cell.angle_beta   90.00
_cell.angle_gamma   90.00
#
_symmetry.space_group_name_H-M   'P 1'
#
loop_
_entity.id
_entity.type
_entity.pdbx_description
1 polymer ?
#
loop_
_entity_poly.entity_id
_entity_poly.type
_entity_poly.pdbx_seq_one_letter_code
_entity_poly.pdbx_strand_id
1 'polypeptide(L)'
;MSIVIAVLVGAAVLLGLWAAVRTVRNEAVILRQLVAGAGIEFAIVVQMVIAGVLTARGHTVDGVLLWGYLITTALLLPAAAVVAVAERSRWSSVVLIAACLTLIALQLRVNQIWATGGTG
;
A
#
# COMPACT_ATOMS: atom_id res chain seq x y z
N MET A 1 -3.29 8.00 -13.13
CA MET A 1 -2.74 7.73 -11.78
C MET A 1 -3.84 7.60 -10.73
N SER A 2 -4.81 8.52 -10.66
CA SER A 2 -5.85 8.52 -9.60
C SER A 2 -6.72 7.27 -9.52
N ILE A 3 -7.05 6.63 -10.66
CA ILE A 3 -7.80 5.35 -10.66
C ILE A 3 -6.99 4.25 -9.98
N VAL A 4 -5.70 4.13 -10.29
CA VAL A 4 -4.80 3.12 -9.68
C VAL A 4 -4.73 3.33 -8.16
N ILE A 5 -4.63 4.58 -7.72
CA ILE A 5 -4.63 4.94 -6.30
C ILE A 5 -5.95 4.54 -5.64
N ALA A 6 -7.09 4.85 -6.25
CA ALA A 6 -8.40 4.50 -5.69
C ALA A 6 -8.56 2.97 -5.56
N VAL A 7 -8.08 2.20 -6.53
CA VAL A 7 -8.06 0.73 -6.48
C VAL A 7 -7.18 0.24 -5.33
N LEU A 8 -5.97 0.78 -5.16
CA LEU A 8 -5.06 0.41 -4.08
C LEU A 8 -5.63 0.75 -2.69
N VAL A 9 -6.21 1.94 -2.54
CA VAL A 9 -6.88 2.36 -1.30
C VAL A 9 -8.06 1.44 -1.00
N GLY A 10 -8.91 1.17 -1.99
CA GLY A 10 -10.05 0.25 -1.82
C GLY A 10 -9.60 -1.15 -1.41
N ALA A 11 -8.58 -1.70 -2.06
CA ALA A 11 -8.02 -3.02 -1.73
C ALA A 11 -7.43 -3.05 -0.31
N ALA A 12 -6.70 -2.01 0.09
CA ALA A 12 -6.13 -1.90 1.43
C ALA A 12 -7.21 -1.74 2.52
N VAL A 13 -8.29 -1.01 2.25
CA VAL A 13 -9.44 -0.92 3.16
C VAL A 13 -10.09 -2.30 3.33
N LEU A 14 -10.35 -3.02 2.25
CA LEU A 14 -10.95 -4.36 2.31
C LEU A 14 -10.06 -5.34 3.09
N LEU A 15 -8.75 -5.33 2.84
CA LEU A 15 -7.81 -6.18 3.56
C LEU A 15 -7.71 -5.80 5.04
N GLY A 16 -7.65 -4.50 5.35
CA GLY A 16 -7.63 -3.98 6.70
C GLY A 16 -8.89 -4.31 7.49
N LEU A 17 -10.07 -4.21 6.87
CA LEU A 17 -11.34 -4.62 7.48
C LEU A 17 -11.37 -6.12 7.76
N TRP A 18 -10.88 -6.94 6.84
CA TRP A 18 -10.79 -8.38 7.03
C TRP A 18 -9.83 -8.73 8.19
N ALA A 19 -8.69 -8.06 8.27
CA ALA A 19 -7.75 -8.20 9.38
C ALA A 19 -8.38 -7.73 10.71
N ALA A 20 -9.13 -6.63 10.72
CA ALA A 20 -9.83 -6.14 11.90
C ALA A 20 -10.87 -7.13 12.44
N VAL A 21 -11.67 -7.73 11.56
CA VAL A 21 -12.62 -8.80 11.95
C VAL A 21 -11.89 -9.96 12.64
N ARG A 22 -10.68 -10.31 12.17
CA ARG A 22 -9.88 -11.36 12.79
C ARG A 22 -9.25 -10.97 14.12
N THR A 23 -8.78 -9.74 14.24
CA THR A 23 -8.28 -9.21 15.51
C THR A 23 -9.37 -9.27 16.58
N VAL A 24 -10.61 -8.90 16.25
CA VAL A 24 -11.76 -8.99 17.17
C VAL A 24 -12.06 -10.44 17.55
N ARG A 25 -11.80 -11.41 16.65
CA ARG A 25 -11.93 -12.85 16.90
C ARG A 25 -10.70 -13.48 17.60
N ASN A 26 -9.68 -12.69 17.97
CA ASN A 26 -8.38 -13.15 18.47
C ASN A 26 -7.68 -14.17 17.55
N GLU A 27 -7.89 -14.07 16.23
CA GLU A 27 -7.28 -14.94 15.22
C GLU A 27 -6.02 -14.32 14.60
N ALA A 28 -5.04 -15.15 14.27
CA ALA A 28 -3.85 -14.74 13.50
C ALA A 28 -4.16 -14.57 12.00
N VAL A 29 -3.21 -13.97 11.28
CA VAL A 29 -3.26 -13.83 9.81
C VAL A 29 -3.24 -15.21 9.14
N ILE A 30 -4.04 -15.38 8.09
CA ILE A 30 -3.99 -16.60 7.24
C ILE A 30 -3.25 -16.33 5.94
N LEU A 31 -2.78 -17.42 5.32
CA LEU A 31 -2.18 -17.43 3.98
C LEU A 31 -3.01 -16.67 2.93
N ARG A 32 -4.35 -16.72 2.99
CA ARG A 32 -5.18 -15.96 2.04
C ARG A 32 -5.04 -14.44 2.17
N GLN A 33 -4.82 -13.92 3.37
CA GLN A 33 -4.55 -12.49 3.59
C GLN A 33 -3.15 -12.10 3.09
N LEU A 34 -2.17 -13.00 3.21
CA LEU A 34 -0.84 -12.79 2.63
C LEU A 34 -0.88 -12.79 1.10
N VAL A 35 -1.66 -13.68 0.48
CA VAL A 35 -1.87 -13.69 -0.98
C VAL A 35 -2.59 -12.41 -1.43
N ALA A 36 -3.61 -11.96 -0.69
CA ALA A 36 -4.26 -10.68 -0.97
C ALA A 36 -3.28 -9.50 -0.86
N GLY A 37 -2.43 -9.49 0.18
CA GLY A 37 -1.35 -8.53 0.34
C GLY A 37 -0.35 -8.56 -0.83
N ALA A 38 0.04 -9.74 -1.30
CA ALA A 38 0.90 -9.89 -2.47
C ALA A 38 0.24 -9.34 -3.77
N GLY A 39 -1.07 -9.46 -3.91
CA GLY A 39 -1.81 -8.83 -5.01
C GLY A 39 -1.77 -7.30 -4.95
N ILE A 40 -1.88 -6.72 -3.75
CA ILE A 40 -1.74 -5.26 -3.55
C ILE A 40 -0.30 -4.83 -3.85
N GLU A 41 0.69 -5.60 -3.39
CA GLU A 41 2.11 -5.36 -3.66
C GLU A 41 2.41 -5.33 -5.16
N PHE A 42 1.86 -6.30 -5.91
CA PHE A 42 1.97 -6.30 -7.36
C PHE A 42 1.36 -5.05 -8.00
N ALA A 43 0.20 -4.62 -7.53
CA ALA A 43 -0.44 -3.39 -8.01
C ALA A 43 0.38 -2.12 -7.69
N ILE A 44 1.10 -2.08 -6.55
CA ILE A 44 2.05 -1.00 -6.23
C ILE A 44 3.20 -0.99 -7.24
N VAL A 45 3.77 -2.14 -7.57
CA VAL A 45 4.84 -2.22 -8.59
C VAL A 45 4.34 -1.71 -9.94
N VAL A 46 3.13 -2.09 -10.36
CA VAL A 46 2.51 -1.57 -11.58
C VAL A 46 2.33 -0.05 -11.51
N GLN A 47 1.90 0.48 -10.37
CA GLN A 47 1.79 1.93 -10.15
C GLN A 47 3.15 2.63 -10.31
N MET A 48 4.23 2.06 -9.77
CA MET A 48 5.58 2.60 -9.90
C MET A 48 6.04 2.65 -11.36
N VAL A 49 5.75 1.61 -12.15
CA VAL A 49 6.04 1.60 -13.59
C VAL A 49 5.26 2.69 -14.31
N ILE A 50 3.96 2.83 -14.05
CA ILE A 50 3.12 3.89 -14.63
C ILE A 50 3.68 5.28 -14.27
N ALA A 51 4.10 5.47 -13.02
CA ALA A 51 4.68 6.73 -12.55
C ALA A 51 5.96 7.05 -13.32
N GLY A 52 6.88 6.09 -13.42
CA GLY A 52 8.12 6.25 -14.18
C GLY A 52 7.89 6.58 -15.65
N VAL A 53 6.97 5.88 -16.31
CA VAL A 53 6.63 6.12 -17.73
C VAL A 53 6.05 7.52 -17.92
N LEU A 54 5.15 7.97 -17.05
CA LEU A 54 4.50 9.28 -17.17
C LEU A 54 5.47 10.43 -16.88
N THR A 55 6.34 10.29 -15.87
CA THR A 55 7.42 11.27 -15.61
C THR A 55 8.39 11.33 -16.79
N ALA A 56 8.79 10.19 -17.36
CA ALA A 56 9.65 10.15 -18.55
C ALA A 56 9.01 10.77 -19.80
N ARG A 57 7.67 10.79 -19.87
CA ARG A 57 6.89 11.46 -20.94
C ARG A 57 6.69 12.96 -20.72
N GLY A 58 7.35 13.54 -19.71
CA GLY A 58 7.34 14.98 -19.47
C GLY A 58 6.35 15.46 -18.41
N HIS A 59 5.77 14.56 -17.62
CA HIS A 59 4.97 14.99 -16.46
C HIS A 59 5.89 15.57 -15.37
N THR A 60 5.70 16.83 -15.04
CA THR A 60 6.49 17.55 -14.03
C THR A 60 6.01 17.19 -12.63
N VAL A 61 6.92 16.72 -11.78
CA VAL A 61 6.64 16.34 -10.40
C VAL A 61 7.95 16.34 -9.62
N ASP A 62 7.90 16.58 -8.30
CA ASP A 62 9.04 16.35 -7.43
C ASP A 62 9.34 14.84 -7.38
N GLY A 63 10.35 14.43 -8.15
CA GLY A 63 10.75 13.03 -8.27
C GLY A 63 11.26 12.44 -6.96
N VAL A 64 11.96 13.22 -6.13
CA VAL A 64 12.52 12.73 -4.86
C VAL A 64 11.37 12.41 -3.90
N LEU A 65 10.41 13.31 -3.78
CA LEU A 65 9.22 13.07 -2.96
C LEU A 65 8.42 11.89 -3.52
N LEU A 66 8.07 11.89 -4.81
CA LEU A 66 7.27 10.85 -5.41
C LEU A 66 7.87 9.45 -5.19
N TRP A 67 9.16 9.27 -5.52
CA TRP A 67 9.83 7.98 -5.39
C TRP A 67 10.06 7.59 -3.93
N GLY A 68 10.32 8.54 -3.04
CA GLY A 68 10.40 8.30 -1.60
C GLY A 68 9.12 7.65 -1.07
N TYR A 69 7.96 8.24 -1.38
CA TYR A 69 6.67 7.69 -0.96
C TYR A 69 6.35 6.35 -1.62
N LEU A 70 6.62 6.18 -2.92
CA LEU A 70 6.37 4.92 -3.63
C LEU A 70 7.23 3.77 -3.09
N ILE A 71 8.52 4.00 -2.85
CA ILE A 71 9.44 3.00 -2.30
C ILE A 71 9.03 2.64 -0.87
N THR A 72 8.73 3.63 -0.02
CA THR A 72 8.23 3.36 1.33
C THR A 72 6.94 2.53 1.30
N THR A 73 6.04 2.83 0.36
CA THR A 73 4.78 2.08 0.22
C THR A 73 5.03 0.63 -0.20
N ALA A 74 5.93 0.39 -1.16
CA ALA A 74 6.30 -0.96 -1.61
C ALA A 74 6.98 -1.78 -0.51
N LEU A 75 7.79 -1.17 0.35
CA LEU A 75 8.46 -1.91 1.42
C LEU A 75 7.53 -2.28 2.59
N LEU A 76 6.36 -1.64 2.67
CA LEU A 76 5.49 -1.72 3.82
C LEU A 76 4.78 -3.07 3.97
N LEU A 77 4.22 -3.61 2.89
CA LEU A 77 3.54 -4.92 2.89
C LEU A 77 4.52 -6.09 3.08
N PRO A 78 5.70 -6.13 2.43
CA PRO A 78 6.73 -7.13 2.70
C PRO A 78 7.17 -7.12 4.16
N ALA A 79 7.42 -5.93 4.74
CA ALA A 79 7.78 -5.81 6.15
C ALA A 79 6.67 -6.36 7.07
N ALA A 80 5.41 -5.99 6.80
CA ALA A 80 4.27 -6.50 7.54
C ALA A 80 4.12 -8.03 7.40
N ALA A 81 4.37 -8.59 6.21
CA ALA A 81 4.33 -10.02 5.98
C ALA A 81 5.42 -10.77 6.77
N VAL A 82 6.64 -10.24 6.81
CA VAL A 82 7.74 -10.81 7.63
C VAL A 82 7.35 -10.84 9.10
N VAL A 83 6.84 -9.74 9.63
CA VAL A 83 6.37 -9.66 11.02
C VAL A 83 5.21 -10.63 11.27
N ALA A 84 4.25 -10.71 10.34
CA ALA A 84 3.09 -11.58 10.45
C ALA A 84 3.46 -13.07 10.43
N VAL A 85 4.51 -13.45 9.70
CA VAL A 85 5.03 -14.83 9.66
C VAL A 85 5.84 -15.16 10.91
N ALA A 86 6.61 -14.20 11.42
CA ALA A 86 7.38 -14.35 12.65
C ALA A 86 6.49 -14.49 13.89
N GLU A 87 5.41 -13.71 13.95
CA GLU A 87 4.48 -13.66 15.09
C GLU A 87 3.15 -14.34 14.73
N ARG A 88 2.91 -15.59 15.19
CA ARG A 88 1.67 -16.35 14.90
C ARG A 88 0.54 -16.12 15.91
N SER A 89 0.40 -14.91 16.42
CA SER A 89 -0.66 -14.55 17.36
C SER A 89 -1.61 -13.49 16.78
N ARG A 90 -2.60 -13.04 17.57
CA ARG A 90 -3.50 -11.93 17.21
C ARG A 90 -2.75 -10.64 16.85
N TRP A 91 -1.51 -10.47 17.31
CA TRP A 91 -0.66 -9.33 17.00
C TRP A 91 -0.29 -9.24 15.51
N SER A 92 -0.23 -10.38 14.82
CA SER A 92 -0.08 -10.48 13.36
C SER A 92 -1.16 -9.68 12.62
N SER A 93 -2.42 -9.83 13.07
CA SER A 93 -3.58 -9.15 12.49
C SER A 93 -3.56 -7.64 12.78
N VAL A 94 -3.07 -7.23 13.96
CA VAL A 94 -2.87 -5.81 14.31
C VAL A 94 -1.83 -5.15 13.42
N VAL A 95 -0.70 -5.82 13.18
CA VAL A 95 0.36 -5.33 12.28
C VAL A 95 -0.17 -5.17 10.86
N LEU A 96 -0.96 -6.12 10.37
CA LEU A 96 -1.57 -6.01 9.03
C LEU A 96 -2.53 -4.83 8.92
N ILE A 97 -3.33 -4.55 9.97
CA ILE A 97 -4.20 -3.36 10.02
C ILE A 97 -3.37 -2.08 9.97
N ALA A 98 -2.33 -1.97 10.81
CA ALA A 98 -1.45 -0.81 10.83
C ALA A 98 -0.77 -0.59 9.46
N ALA A 99 -0.36 -1.68 8.81
CA ALA A 99 0.20 -1.63 7.47
C ALA A 99 -0.83 -1.10 6.45
N CYS A 100 -2.05 -1.64 6.44
CA CYS A 100 -3.11 -1.18 5.53
C CYS A 100 -3.44 0.31 5.73
N LEU A 101 -3.53 0.78 6.98
CA LEU A 101 -3.78 2.19 7.29
C LEU A 101 -2.64 3.09 6.79
N THR A 102 -1.39 2.65 6.98
CA THR A 102 -0.23 3.41 6.53
C THR A 102 -0.18 3.47 5.00
N LEU A 103 -0.44 2.35 4.32
CA LEU A 103 -0.54 2.29 2.86
C LEU A 103 -1.59 3.31 2.35
N ILE A 104 -2.78 3.34 2.96
CA ILE A 104 -3.83 4.32 2.58
C ILE A 104 -3.31 5.75 2.73
N ALA A 105 -2.68 6.10 3.86
CA ALA A 105 -2.15 7.43 4.09
C ALA A 105 -1.06 7.82 3.07
N LEU A 106 -0.14 6.91 2.75
CA LEU A 106 0.91 7.13 1.75
C LEU A 106 0.33 7.29 0.35
N GLN A 107 -0.66 6.49 -0.02
CA GLN A 107 -1.34 6.58 -1.33
C GLN A 107 -2.08 7.91 -1.50
N LEU A 108 -2.73 8.42 -0.45
CA LEU A 108 -3.33 9.75 -0.46
C LEU A 108 -2.28 10.85 -0.65
N ARG A 109 -1.11 10.72 0.00
CA ARG A 109 0.02 11.64 -0.20
C ARG A 109 0.57 11.59 -1.63
N VAL A 110 0.73 10.40 -2.21
CA VAL A 110 1.12 10.23 -3.61
C VAL A 110 0.11 10.91 -4.55
N ASN A 111 -1.20 10.77 -4.29
CA ASN A 111 -2.22 11.44 -5.08
C ASN A 111 -2.11 12.96 -5.02
N GLN A 112 -1.81 13.53 -3.84
CA GLN A 112 -1.59 14.97 -3.68
C GLN A 112 -0.35 15.42 -4.47
N ILE A 113 0.79 14.75 -4.30
CA ILE A 113 2.03 15.07 -5.03
C ILE A 113 1.79 15.04 -6.54
N TRP A 114 1.08 14.01 -7.01
CA TRP A 114 0.73 13.83 -8.42
C TRP A 114 -0.21 14.93 -8.94
N ALA A 115 -1.19 15.35 -8.15
CA ALA A 115 -2.14 16.40 -8.55
C ALA A 115 -1.47 17.78 -8.60
N THR A 116 -0.59 18.10 -7.63
CA THR A 116 0.09 19.39 -7.56
C THR A 116 1.11 19.58 -8.70
N GLY A 117 1.83 18.52 -9.09
CA GLY A 117 2.83 18.57 -10.16
C GLY A 117 2.30 18.96 -11.55
N GLY A 118 1.00 18.73 -11.82
CA GLY A 118 0.37 19.05 -13.11
C GLY A 118 -0.18 20.46 -13.25
N THR A 119 -0.03 21.35 -12.26
CA THR A 119 -0.61 22.70 -12.24
C THR A 119 0.42 23.84 -12.33
N GLY A 120 1.68 23.53 -12.60
CA GLY A 120 2.78 24.48 -12.76
C GLY A 120 3.14 24.77 -14.21
#